data_AF-Q54D02-F1
#
_entry.id   AF-Q54D02-F1
#
_cell.length_a   1.000
_cell.length_b   1.000
_cell.length_c   1.000
_cell.angle_alpha   90.00
_cell.angle_beta   90.00
_cell.angle_gamma   90.00
#
_symmetry.space_group_name_H-M   'P 1'
#
loop_
_entity.id
_entity.type
_entity.pdbx_description
1 polymer ?
#
loop_
_entity_poly.entity_id
_entity_poly.type
_entity_poly.pdbx_seq_one_letter_code
_entity_poly.pdbx_strand_id
1 'polypeptide(L)'
;MQRFYKFLNIEKPMNHSELLKAFSMQKIYLHDAKKVTILTSKKGGGLSAPRIFKYKFLEPIIFWNKDVHFEYQKKFDTEPRVLVENLNGSEHTIPINSKNADQILEEILRATNGKRVDVNIPI
;
A
#
# COMPACT_ATOMS: atom_id res chain seq x y z
N MET A 1 0.21 7.97 15.43
CA MET A 1 0.41 7.45 14.05
C MET A 1 -0.84 7.75 13.24
N GLN A 2 -0.75 8.50 12.13
CA GLN A 2 -1.91 8.71 11.24
C GLN A 2 -2.27 7.36 10.59
N ARG A 3 -3.55 6.99 10.61
CA ARG A 3 -4.06 5.75 9.98
C ARG A 3 -4.90 6.10 8.76
N PHE A 4 -5.17 5.11 7.91
CA PHE A 4 -5.79 5.31 6.60
C PHE A 4 -7.15 6.04 6.67
N TYR A 5 -7.95 5.82 7.71
CA TYR A 5 -9.23 6.52 7.92
C TYR A 5 -9.07 8.04 8.06
N LYS A 6 -7.93 8.54 8.56
CA LYS A 6 -7.67 9.99 8.58
C LYS A 6 -7.49 10.55 7.17
N PHE A 7 -6.92 9.78 6.24
CA PHE A 7 -6.80 10.17 4.83
C PHE A 7 -8.14 10.09 4.08
N LEU A 8 -9.11 9.35 4.63
CA LEU A 8 -10.49 9.32 4.15
C LEU A 8 -11.35 10.44 4.74
N ASN A 9 -10.81 11.26 5.65
CA ASN A 9 -11.54 12.31 6.36
C ASN A 9 -12.77 11.78 7.12
N ILE A 10 -12.68 10.58 7.69
CA ILE A 10 -13.70 9.99 8.55
C ILE A 10 -13.20 9.91 10.00
N GLU A 11 -14.14 9.82 10.94
CA GLU A 11 -13.82 9.59 12.35
C GLU A 11 -13.08 8.26 12.55
N LYS A 12 -12.34 8.15 13.65
CA LYS A 12 -11.63 6.92 14.00
C LYS A 12 -12.67 5.82 14.24
N PRO A 13 -12.60 4.68 13.52
CA PRO A 13 -13.47 3.54 13.78
C PRO A 13 -13.32 3.05 15.22
N MET A 14 -14.44 2.92 15.91
CA MET A 14 -14.59 2.46 17.30
C MET A 14 -14.98 0.99 17.37
N ASN A 15 -15.55 0.43 16.30
CA ASN A 15 -15.94 -0.98 16.20
C ASN A 15 -15.55 -1.62 14.84
N HIS A 16 -15.73 -2.93 14.73
CA HIS A 16 -15.37 -3.68 13.53
C HIS A 16 -16.20 -3.26 12.30
N SER A 17 -17.47 -2.90 12.46
CA SER A 17 -18.35 -2.49 11.36
C SER A 17 -17.87 -1.17 10.73
N GLU A 18 -17.55 -0.18 11.55
CA GLU A 18 -16.97 1.09 11.10
C GLU A 18 -15.60 0.89 10.45
N LEU A 19 -14.80 -0.03 10.97
CA LEU A 19 -13.50 -0.35 10.39
C LEU A 19 -13.67 -1.01 9.02
N LEU A 20 -14.64 -1.91 8.87
CA LEU A 20 -15.01 -2.54 7.60
C LEU A 20 -15.58 -1.52 6.60
N LYS A 21 -16.39 -0.55 7.05
CA LYS A 21 -16.86 0.59 6.23
C LYS A 21 -15.64 1.36 5.70
N ALA A 22 -14.70 1.71 6.57
CA ALA A 22 -13.47 2.41 6.19
C ALA A 22 -12.65 1.61 5.17
N PHE A 23 -12.42 0.31 5.39
CA PHE A 23 -11.71 -0.54 4.42
C PHE A 23 -12.44 -0.64 3.09
N SER A 24 -13.78 -0.64 3.11
CA SER A 24 -14.60 -0.69 1.90
C SER A 24 -14.58 0.62 1.10
N MET A 25 -14.18 1.74 1.69
CA MET A 25 -13.91 2.98 0.95
C MET A 25 -12.57 2.96 0.20
N GLN A 26 -11.69 1.99 0.52
CA GLN A 26 -10.41 1.78 -0.16
C GLN A 26 -10.23 0.32 -0.58
N LYS A 27 -11.12 -0.18 -1.45
CA LYS A 27 -10.98 -1.51 -2.02
C LYS A 27 -9.91 -1.54 -3.09
N ILE A 28 -8.86 -2.31 -2.86
CA ILE A 28 -7.71 -2.44 -3.75
C ILE A 28 -7.39 -3.93 -3.87
N TYR A 29 -7.37 -4.45 -5.10
CA TYR A 29 -7.01 -5.84 -5.40
C TYR A 29 -5.70 -5.89 -6.18
N LEU A 30 -4.85 -6.88 -5.88
CA LEU A 30 -3.61 -7.21 -6.58
C LEU A 30 -3.80 -8.59 -7.22
N HIS A 31 -4.12 -8.63 -8.51
CA HIS A 31 -4.56 -9.87 -9.17
C HIS A 31 -3.41 -10.83 -9.51
N ASP A 32 -2.22 -10.29 -9.75
CA ASP A 32 -0.99 -11.04 -10.07
C ASP A 32 0.11 -10.64 -9.08
N ALA A 33 -0.07 -11.01 -7.81
CA ALA A 33 0.93 -10.80 -6.77
C ALA A 33 0.97 -11.99 -5.83
N LYS A 34 2.18 -12.46 -5.52
CA LYS A 34 2.46 -13.43 -4.46
C LYS A 34 3.08 -12.76 -3.25
N LYS A 35 4.01 -11.83 -3.48
CA LYS A 35 4.70 -11.09 -2.42
C LYS A 35 4.96 -9.65 -2.83
N VAL A 36 4.73 -8.71 -1.90
CA VAL A 36 5.07 -7.29 -2.06
C VAL A 36 5.99 -6.86 -0.92
N THR A 37 7.21 -6.44 -1.23
CA THR A 37 8.19 -5.96 -0.25
C THR A 37 8.48 -4.48 -0.46
N ILE A 38 8.18 -3.66 0.54
CA ILE A 38 8.49 -2.23 0.54
C ILE A 38 9.82 -2.02 1.27
N LEU A 39 10.86 -1.70 0.50
CA LEU A 39 12.20 -1.39 1.02
C LEU A 39 12.35 0.12 1.20
N THR A 40 12.83 0.53 2.37
CA THR A 40 13.06 1.94 2.71
C THR A 40 14.41 2.12 3.40
N SER A 41 14.99 3.32 3.27
CA SER A 41 16.25 3.67 3.93
C SER A 41 16.03 4.08 5.40
N LYS A 42 16.91 3.63 6.30
CA LYS A 42 16.97 4.11 7.69
C LYS A 42 17.56 5.52 7.82
N LYS A 43 18.48 5.91 6.92
CA LYS A 43 19.20 7.21 6.99
C LYS A 43 18.51 8.34 6.22
N GLY A 44 17.56 8.03 5.34
CA GLY A 44 16.90 9.01 4.49
C GLY A 44 15.88 9.87 5.25
N GLY A 45 16.32 11.02 5.76
CA GLY A 45 15.43 12.16 5.98
C GLY A 45 14.87 12.63 4.63
N GLY A 46 13.57 12.96 4.57
CA GLY A 46 12.94 13.54 3.37
C GLY A 46 12.11 12.58 2.50
N LEU A 47 12.27 11.26 2.64
CA LEU A 47 11.47 10.29 1.88
C LEU A 47 10.17 9.97 2.64
N SER A 48 9.27 10.97 2.69
CA SER A 48 7.98 10.85 3.36
C SER A 48 7.02 9.92 2.60
N ALA A 49 7.18 9.79 1.28
CA ALA A 49 6.22 9.08 0.43
C ALA A 49 6.02 7.61 0.78
N PRO A 50 7.05 6.77 1.03
CA PRO A 50 6.83 5.38 1.48
C PRO A 50 6.12 5.29 2.84
N ARG A 51 6.35 6.27 3.72
CA ARG A 51 5.66 6.37 5.01
C ARG A 51 4.19 6.79 4.80
N ILE A 52 3.92 7.74 3.91
CA ILE A 52 2.56 8.17 3.56
C ILE A 52 1.82 7.01 2.89
N PHE A 53 2.44 6.29 1.96
CA PHE A 53 1.89 5.08 1.34
C PHE A 53 1.49 4.06 2.40
N LYS A 54 2.40 3.76 3.34
CA LYS A 54 2.11 2.86 4.46
C LYS A 54 0.87 3.30 5.24
N TYR A 55 0.73 4.59 5.54
CA TYR A 55 -0.40 5.08 6.32
C TYR A 55 -1.70 5.19 5.54
N LYS A 56 -1.61 5.46 4.23
CA LYS A 56 -2.77 5.71 3.37
C LYS A 56 -3.35 4.41 2.81
N PHE A 57 -2.50 3.48 2.35
CA PHE A 57 -2.94 2.35 1.52
C PHE A 57 -2.58 0.96 2.05
N LEU A 58 -1.50 0.81 2.81
CA LEU A 58 -1.01 -0.54 3.16
C LEU A 58 -2.02 -1.36 3.96
N GLU A 59 -2.69 -0.77 4.96
CA GLU A 59 -3.70 -1.48 5.76
C GLU A 59 -4.89 -1.95 4.89
N PRO A 60 -5.54 -1.10 4.07
CA PRO A 60 -6.57 -1.55 3.13
C PRO A 60 -6.10 -2.62 2.13
N ILE A 61 -4.90 -2.48 1.57
CA ILE A 61 -4.37 -3.46 0.63
C ILE A 61 -4.22 -4.83 1.30
N ILE A 62 -3.61 -4.90 2.48
CA ILE A 62 -3.46 -6.16 3.23
C ILE A 62 -4.84 -6.77 3.55
N PHE A 63 -5.82 -5.94 3.90
CA PHE A 63 -7.16 -6.40 4.23
C PHE A 63 -7.85 -7.13 3.06
N TRP A 64 -7.72 -6.61 1.84
CA TRP A 64 -8.37 -7.15 0.64
C TRP A 64 -7.57 -8.23 -0.10
N ASN A 65 -6.27 -8.39 0.18
CA ASN A 65 -5.36 -9.31 -0.51
C ASN A 65 -4.69 -10.25 0.50
N LYS A 66 -5.48 -11.08 1.19
CA LYS A 66 -5.02 -11.94 2.31
C LYS A 66 -4.07 -13.06 1.88
N ASP A 67 -4.08 -13.39 0.60
CA ASP A 67 -3.25 -14.36 -0.09
C ASP A 67 -1.87 -13.80 -0.51
N VAL A 68 -1.72 -12.47 -0.50
CA VAL A 68 -0.46 -11.80 -0.85
C VAL A 68 0.37 -11.57 0.41
N HIS A 69 1.64 -11.98 0.39
CA HIS A 69 2.56 -11.75 1.50
C HIS A 69 3.14 -10.32 1.45
N PHE A 70 2.94 -9.54 2.51
CA PHE A 70 3.45 -8.16 2.59
C PHE A 70 4.61 -8.03 3.57
N GLU A 71 5.70 -7.43 3.11
CA GLU A 71 6.85 -7.10 3.95
C GLU A 71 7.19 -5.62 3.89
N TYR A 72 7.53 -5.05 5.05
CA TYR A 72 8.04 -3.70 5.14
C TYR A 72 9.43 -3.73 5.79
N GLN A 73 10.46 -3.46 5.00
CA GLN A 73 11.84 -3.58 5.42
C GLN A 73 12.53 -2.20 5.44
N LYS A 74 13.21 -1.90 6.55
CA LYS A 74 14.08 -0.71 6.68
C LYS A 74 15.53 -1.15 6.68
N LYS A 75 16.30 -0.77 5.66
CA LYS A 75 17.72 -1.11 5.53
C LYS A 75 18.60 0.14 5.60
N PHE A 76 19.83 -0.02 6.06
CA PHE A 76 20.85 1.03 5.94
C PHE A 76 21.36 1.05 4.49
N ASP A 77 21.66 2.24 3.97
CA ASP A 77 22.32 2.46 2.67
C ASP A 77 21.67 1.71 1.49
N THR A 78 20.34 1.64 1.47
CA THR A 78 19.56 1.05 0.38
C THR A 78 18.65 2.11 -0.24
N GLU A 79 18.59 2.16 -1.57
CA GLU A 79 17.62 2.98 -2.28
C GLU A 79 16.19 2.43 -2.08
N PRO A 80 15.26 3.26 -1.61
CA PRO A 80 13.85 2.91 -1.53
C PRO A 80 13.29 2.37 -2.84
N ARG A 81 12.65 1.21 -2.75
CA ARG A 81 12.01 0.51 -3.86
C ARG A 81 10.90 -0.40 -3.35
N VAL A 82 9.99 -0.77 -4.23
CA VAL A 82 9.03 -1.86 -4.01
C VAL A 82 9.45 -3.04 -4.87
N LEU A 83 9.48 -4.23 -4.28
CA LEU A 83 9.67 -5.49 -4.99
C LEU A 83 8.32 -6.20 -5.04
N VAL A 84 7.91 -6.63 -6.22
CA VAL A 84 6.69 -7.42 -6.44
C VAL A 84 7.10 -8.75 -7.05
N GLU A 85 6.82 -9.85 -6.36
CA GLU A 85 6.89 -11.20 -6.90
C GLU A 85 5.49 -11.57 -7.40
N ASN A 86 5.36 -11.81 -8.70
CA ASN A 86 4.09 -12.18 -9.34
C ASN A 86 3.79 -13.68 -9.13
N LEU A 87 2.58 -14.13 -9.48
CA LEU A 87 2.17 -15.54 -9.28
C LEU A 87 2.95 -16.51 -10.18
N ASN A 88 3.47 -16.02 -11.31
CA ASN A 88 4.33 -16.77 -12.23
C ASN A 88 5.81 -16.84 -11.77
N GLY A 89 6.17 -16.19 -10.66
CA GLY A 89 7.54 -16.11 -10.13
C GLY A 89 8.43 -15.01 -10.72
N SER A 90 7.93 -14.15 -11.62
CA SER A 90 8.68 -12.99 -12.08
C SER A 90 8.76 -11.91 -11.02
N GLU A 91 9.88 -11.19 -10.96
CA GLU A 91 10.08 -10.09 -10.01
C GLU A 91 10.08 -8.72 -10.72
N HIS A 92 9.30 -7.78 -10.20
CA HIS A 92 9.31 -6.39 -10.62
C HIS A 92 9.94 -5.51 -9.53
N THR A 93 10.91 -4.67 -9.93
CA THR A 93 11.50 -3.67 -9.05
C THR A 93 11.01 -2.28 -9.43
N ILE A 94 10.34 -1.60 -8.50
CA ILE A 94 9.78 -0.26 -8.68
C ILE A 94 10.58 0.74 -7.82
N PRO A 95 11.38 1.65 -8.40
CA PRO A 95 12.04 2.71 -7.64
C PRO A 95 11.01 3.75 -7.15
N ILE A 96 11.11 4.16 -5.88
CA ILE A 96 10.11 5.06 -5.24
C ILE A 96 10.68 6.37 -4.69
N ASN A 97 11.95 6.69 -4.94
CA ASN A 97 12.61 7.88 -4.40
C ASN A 97 11.95 9.21 -4.79
N SER A 98 11.41 9.29 -6.02
CA SER A 98 10.82 10.51 -6.57
C SER A 98 9.31 10.40 -6.79
N LYS A 99 8.66 9.40 -6.17
CA LYS A 99 7.22 9.15 -6.30
C LYS A 99 6.49 9.54 -5.02
N ASN A 100 5.30 10.11 -5.15
CA ASN A 100 4.38 10.29 -4.03
C ASN A 100 3.61 8.98 -3.74
N ALA A 101 2.81 8.94 -2.66
CA ALA A 101 2.10 7.72 -2.25
C ALA A 101 1.12 7.19 -3.32
N ASP A 102 0.38 8.07 -3.99
CA ASP A 102 -0.56 7.69 -5.05
C ASP A 102 0.18 7.14 -6.27
N GLN A 103 1.31 7.75 -6.66
CA GLN A 103 2.17 7.25 -7.73
C GLN A 103 2.76 5.88 -7.40
N ILE A 104 3.17 5.64 -6.15
CA ILE A 104 3.64 4.32 -5.72
C ILE A 104 2.53 3.28 -5.88
N LEU A 105 1.30 3.62 -5.49
CA LEU A 105 0.14 2.75 -5.68
C LEU A 105 -0.06 2.41 -7.16
N GLU A 106 -0.09 3.40 -8.05
CA GLU A 106 -0.30 3.17 -9.48
C GLU A 106 0.77 2.30 -10.15
N GLU A 107 2.02 2.37 -9.69
CA GLU A 107 3.08 1.46 -10.17
C GLU A 107 2.88 0.03 -9.65
N ILE A 108 2.46 -0.12 -8.38
CA ILE A 108 2.15 -1.44 -7.82
C ILE A 108 0.98 -2.05 -8.57
N LEU A 109 -0.11 -1.30 -8.80
CA LEU A 109 -1.26 -1.78 -9.56
C LEU A 109 -0.86 -2.20 -10.98
N ARG A 110 0.01 -1.44 -11.65
CA ARG A 110 0.53 -1.83 -12.97
C ARG A 110 1.35 -3.11 -12.92
N ALA A 111 2.21 -3.30 -11.92
CA ALA A 111 3.04 -4.50 -11.78
C ALA A 111 2.23 -5.76 -11.43
N THR A 112 1.13 -5.61 -10.69
CA THR A 112 0.30 -6.72 -10.20
C THR A 112 -0.97 -6.94 -11.01
N ASN A 113 -1.14 -6.25 -12.14
CA ASN A 113 -2.43 -6.15 -12.85
C ASN A 113 -3.59 -5.82 -11.88
N GLY A 114 -3.30 -5.03 -10.85
CA GLY A 114 -4.20 -4.71 -9.77
C GLY A 114 -5.22 -3.64 -10.16
N LYS A 115 -6.26 -3.51 -9.34
CA LYS A 115 -7.34 -2.55 -9.55
C LYS A 115 -7.81 -1.93 -8.25
N ARG A 116 -8.08 -0.63 -8.29
CA ARG A 116 -8.88 0.07 -7.29
C ARG A 116 -10.36 -0.05 -7.66
N VAL A 117 -11.17 -0.47 -6.69
CA VAL A 117 -12.63 -0.53 -6.84
C VAL A 117 -13.22 0.66 -6.13
N ASP A 118 -13.76 1.59 -6.92
CA ASP A 118 -14.50 2.72 -6.38
C ASP A 118 -15.82 2.23 -5.79
N VAL A 119 -16.01 2.50 -4.50
CA VAL A 119 -17.25 2.20 -3.80
C VAL A 119 -17.84 3.52 -3.35
N ASN A 120 -19.03 3.82 -3.87
CA ASN A 120 -19.79 4.98 -3.41
C ASN A 120 -20.51 4.63 -2.12
N ILE A 121 -19.80 4.76 -0.99
CA ILE A 121 -20.37 4.56 0.35
C ILE A 121 -20.75 5.95 0.87
N PRO A 122 -22.03 6.21 1.16
CA PRO A 122 -22.42 7.47 1.78
C PRO A 122 -21.68 7.63 3.12
N ILE A 123 -21.05 8.80 3.27
CA ILE A 123 -20.31 9.18 4.48
C ILE A 123 -21.31 9.37 5.61
#